data_AF-A0A1I4X1Q0-F1
#
_entry.id   AF-A0A1I4X1Q0-F1
#
_cell.length_a   1.000
_cell.length_b   1.000
_cell.length_c   1.000
_cell.angle_alpha   90.00
_cell.angle_beta   90.00
_cell.angle_gamma   90.00
#
_symmetry.space_group_name_H-M   'P 1'
#
loop_
_entity.id
_entity.type
_entity.pdbx_description
1 polymer ?
#
loop_
_entity_poly.entity_id
_entity_poly.type
_entity_poly.pdbx_seq_one_letter_code
_entity_poly.pdbx_strand_id
1 'polypeptide(L)'
;MNKKAVLAIAGLMTFSLHASADDLATQGKNVFTQEAQPSCTICHTLSDAGSAGAIGPNLDDLKPTEDQVRMAVTQGVGVMPSFEASLSEEQIKAVAHYVSTVTGGK
;
A
#
# COMPACT_ATOMS: atom_id res chain seq x y z
N MET A 1 31.28 24.44 -43.83
CA MET A 1 32.29 24.78 -42.80
C MET A 1 31.60 25.78 -41.88
N ASN A 2 31.12 25.45 -40.68
CA ASN A 2 31.84 24.86 -39.54
C ASN A 2 30.88 24.10 -38.61
N LYS A 3 31.36 22.94 -38.15
CA LYS A 3 30.71 22.02 -37.22
C LYS A 3 30.86 22.56 -35.81
N LYS A 4 29.76 22.90 -35.13
CA LYS A 4 29.76 23.04 -33.66
C LYS A 4 29.13 21.78 -33.08
N ALA A 5 29.99 20.93 -32.55
CA ALA A 5 29.60 19.74 -31.82
C ALA A 5 28.93 20.18 -30.51
N VAL A 6 27.64 19.91 -30.38
CA VAL A 6 26.95 19.92 -29.09
C VAL A 6 27.06 18.48 -28.58
N LEU A 7 27.90 18.27 -27.57
CA LEU A 7 27.97 17.00 -26.85
C LEU A 7 26.64 16.80 -26.13
N ALA A 8 25.84 15.85 -26.62
CA ALA A 8 24.72 15.30 -25.89
C ALA A 8 25.27 14.45 -24.74
N ILE A 9 25.13 14.92 -23.51
CA ILE A 9 25.29 14.07 -22.32
C ILE A 9 23.95 13.36 -22.14
N ALA A 10 23.78 12.25 -22.84
CA ALA A 10 22.74 11.28 -22.55
C ALA A 10 23.12 10.56 -21.24
N GLY A 11 22.83 11.20 -20.11
CA GLY A 11 22.85 10.54 -18.80
C GLY A 11 21.64 9.62 -18.72
N LEU A 12 21.82 8.35 -19.08
CA LEU A 12 20.87 7.30 -18.75
C LEU A 12 20.87 7.15 -17.22
N MET A 13 19.95 7.85 -16.54
CA MET A 13 19.53 7.46 -15.20
C MET A 13 18.72 6.18 -15.35
N THR A 14 19.36 5.02 -15.23
CA THR A 14 18.65 3.76 -15.01
C THR A 14 18.14 3.78 -13.58
N PHE A 15 16.95 4.36 -13.39
CA PHE A 15 16.20 4.22 -12.15
C PHE A 15 15.71 2.77 -12.09
N SER A 16 16.42 1.91 -11.36
CA SER A 16 15.98 0.55 -11.11
C SER A 16 14.74 0.58 -10.23
N LEU A 17 13.55 0.63 -10.84
CA LEU A 17 12.29 0.31 -10.19
C LEU A 17 12.22 -1.19 -9.93
N HIS A 18 12.88 -1.65 -8.88
CA HIS A 18 12.55 -2.91 -8.24
C HIS A 18 12.30 -2.59 -6.77
N ALA A 19 11.06 -2.25 -6.44
CA ALA A 19 10.62 -2.26 -5.05
C ALA A 19 10.82 -3.69 -4.53
N SER A 20 11.65 -3.85 -3.52
CA SER A 20 11.84 -5.14 -2.86
C SER A 20 10.57 -5.51 -2.08
N ALA A 21 10.39 -6.79 -1.74
CA ALA A 21 9.26 -7.21 -0.91
C ALA A 21 9.24 -6.48 0.45
N ASP A 22 10.43 -6.18 1.00
CA ASP A 22 10.60 -5.42 2.24
C ASP A 22 10.13 -3.97 2.08
N ASP A 23 10.37 -3.35 0.92
CA ASP A 23 9.89 -2.00 0.61
C ASP A 23 8.36 -1.95 0.54
N LEU A 24 7.74 -2.96 -0.09
CA LEU A 24 6.28 -3.05 -0.21
C LEU A 24 5.61 -3.25 1.16
N ALA A 25 6.16 -4.12 2.01
CA ALA A 25 5.65 -4.31 3.37
C ALA A 25 5.75 -3.02 4.20
N THR A 26 6.88 -2.31 4.10
CA THR A 26 7.09 -1.03 4.80
C THR A 26 6.13 0.05 4.30
N GLN A 27 5.98 0.18 2.98
CA GLN A 27 5.04 1.12 2.37
C GLN A 27 3.59 0.78 2.78
N GLY A 28 3.21 -0.49 2.74
CA GLY A 28 1.88 -0.92 3.12
C GLY A 28 1.55 -0.62 4.58
N LYS A 29 2.52 -0.79 5.49
CA LYS A 29 2.38 -0.40 6.89
C LYS A 29 2.21 1.12 7.05
N ASN A 30 2.92 1.92 6.27
CA ASN A 30 2.75 3.38 6.28
C ASN A 30 1.38 3.80 5.76
N VAL A 31 0.88 3.18 4.69
CA VAL A 31 -0.48 3.41 4.20
C VAL A 31 -1.49 3.05 5.29
N PHE A 32 -1.34 1.89 5.92
CA PHE A 32 -2.23 1.41 6.98
C PHE A 32 -2.29 2.37 8.18
N THR A 33 -1.15 2.90 8.59
CA THR A 33 -1.00 3.68 9.83
C THR A 33 -1.19 5.18 9.65
N GLN A 34 -0.81 5.74 8.50
CA GLN A 34 -0.63 7.19 8.34
C GLN A 34 -1.26 7.76 7.06
N GLU A 35 -1.05 7.15 5.89
CA GLU A 35 -1.41 7.79 4.62
C GLU A 35 -2.89 7.64 4.27
N ALA A 36 -3.51 6.50 4.61
CA ALA A 36 -4.95 6.34 4.46
C ALA A 36 -5.70 7.32 5.36
N GLN A 37 -6.73 7.98 4.83
CA GLN A 37 -7.57 8.92 5.57
C GLN A 37 -9.05 8.56 5.37
N PRO A 38 -9.74 8.00 6.39
CA PRO A 38 -9.23 7.75 7.75
C PRO A 38 -8.16 6.64 7.79
N SER A 39 -7.24 6.73 8.77
CA SER A 39 -6.23 5.68 9.02
C SER A 39 -6.92 4.35 9.32
N CYS A 40 -6.40 3.26 8.77
CA CYS A 40 -6.97 1.92 8.94
C CYS A 40 -6.99 1.51 10.43
N THR A 41 -6.02 2.03 11.20
CA THR A 41 -5.87 1.79 12.64
C THR A 41 -7.06 2.25 13.49
N ILE A 42 -7.82 3.25 13.01
CA ILE A 42 -9.00 3.77 13.69
C ILE A 42 -10.10 2.70 13.74
N CYS A 43 -10.23 1.93 12.66
CA CYS A 43 -11.32 0.99 12.49
C CYS A 43 -10.93 -0.44 12.81
N HIS A 44 -9.70 -0.85 12.50
CA HIS A 44 -9.28 -2.25 12.53
C HIS A 44 -8.26 -2.57 13.62
N THR A 45 -8.40 -3.75 14.21
CA THR A 45 -7.36 -4.39 15.01
C THR A 45 -6.39 -5.08 14.06
N LEU A 46 -5.10 -4.82 14.27
CA LEU A 46 -3.99 -5.47 13.57
C LEU A 46 -2.74 -5.37 14.44
N SER A 47 -2.33 -6.50 15.02
CA SER A 47 -1.27 -6.55 16.03
C SER A 47 0.07 -6.04 15.52
N ASP A 48 0.43 -6.33 14.25
CA ASP A 48 1.67 -5.84 13.65
C ASP A 48 1.72 -4.30 13.56
N ALA A 49 0.58 -3.68 13.28
CA ALA A 49 0.44 -2.22 13.24
C ALA A 49 0.28 -1.59 14.64
N GLY A 50 0.17 -2.40 15.70
CA GLY A 50 -0.15 -1.92 17.04
C GLY A 50 -1.54 -1.29 17.15
N SER A 51 -2.48 -1.65 16.26
CA SER A 51 -3.82 -1.07 16.24
C SER A 51 -4.84 -1.96 16.93
N ALA A 52 -5.83 -1.34 17.57
CA ALA A 52 -6.90 -1.99 18.33
C ALA A 52 -8.29 -1.43 17.97
N GLY A 53 -8.46 -0.93 16.73
CA GLY A 53 -9.76 -0.47 16.25
C GLY A 53 -10.79 -1.59 16.24
N ALA A 54 -12.04 -1.28 16.59
CA ALA A 54 -13.12 -2.26 16.74
C ALA A 54 -14.40 -1.90 15.96
N ILE A 55 -14.30 -0.97 15.00
CA ILE A 55 -15.41 -0.61 14.11
C ILE A 55 -15.50 -1.64 12.98
N GLY A 56 -14.35 -1.96 12.38
CA GLY A 56 -14.18 -3.04 11.42
C GLY A 56 -13.79 -4.36 12.11
N PRO A 57 -13.73 -5.47 11.36
CA PRO A 57 -13.25 -6.74 11.87
C PRO A 57 -11.81 -6.67 12.37
N ASN A 58 -11.47 -7.53 13.33
CA ASN A 58 -10.09 -7.85 13.68
C ASN A 58 -9.41 -8.56 12.50
N LEU A 59 -8.37 -7.94 11.94
CA LEU A 59 -7.68 -8.47 10.77
C LEU A 59 -6.78 -9.67 11.12
N ASP A 60 -6.27 -9.74 12.35
CA ASP A 60 -5.51 -10.90 12.83
C ASP A 60 -6.36 -12.18 12.84
N ASP A 61 -7.67 -12.04 13.10
CA ASP A 61 -8.63 -13.14 13.08
C ASP A 61 -9.16 -13.41 11.67
N LEU A 62 -9.46 -12.35 10.92
CA LEU A 62 -10.09 -12.44 9.60
C LEU A 62 -9.15 -13.04 8.55
N LYS A 63 -7.84 -12.73 8.62
CA LYS A 63 -6.79 -13.21 7.71
C LYS A 63 -7.16 -13.12 6.22
N PRO A 64 -7.57 -11.93 5.74
CA PRO A 64 -8.01 -11.76 4.36
C PRO A 64 -6.85 -11.99 3.38
N THR A 65 -7.16 -12.51 2.19
CA THR A 65 -6.19 -12.63 1.10
C THR A 65 -5.85 -11.25 0.54
N GLU A 66 -4.70 -11.12 -0.14
CA GLU A 66 -4.28 -9.85 -0.76
C GLU A 66 -5.36 -9.29 -1.70
N ASP A 67 -6.00 -10.15 -2.49
CA ASP A 67 -7.10 -9.77 -3.38
C ASP A 67 -8.32 -9.24 -2.64
N GLN A 68 -8.69 -9.86 -1.51
CA GLN A 68 -9.80 -9.40 -0.69
C GLN A 68 -9.51 -8.02 -0.10
N VAL A 69 -8.30 -7.79 0.40
CA VAL A 69 -7.90 -6.48 0.94
C VAL A 69 -7.90 -5.42 -0.16
N ARG A 70 -7.30 -5.71 -1.32
CA ARG A 70 -7.28 -4.78 -2.46
C ARG A 70 -8.69 -4.38 -2.85
N MET A 71 -9.58 -5.34 -3.05
CA MET A 71 -10.97 -5.07 -3.44
C MET A 71 -11.71 -4.24 -2.38
N ALA A 72 -11.55 -4.57 -1.10
CA ALA A 72 -12.18 -3.83 -0.01
C ALA A 72 -11.67 -2.39 0.11
N VAL A 73 -10.37 -2.17 -0.05
CA VAL A 73 -9.77 -0.82 0.01
C VAL A 73 -10.19 0.00 -1.21
N THR A 74 -10.18 -0.57 -2.41
CA THR A 74 -10.61 0.13 -3.62
C THR A 74 -12.09 0.49 -3.57
N GLN A 75 -12.97 -0.45 -3.23
CA GLN A 75 -14.42 -0.27 -3.42
C GLN A 75 -15.16 0.15 -2.14
N GLY A 76 -14.55 -0.02 -0.97
CA GLY A 76 -15.24 0.05 0.31
C GLY A 76 -16.12 -1.18 0.56
N VAL A 77 -16.48 -1.40 1.83
CA VAL A 77 -17.37 -2.50 2.26
C VAL A 77 -18.19 -2.05 3.47
N GLY A 78 -19.51 -2.00 3.31
CA GLY A 78 -20.41 -1.56 4.38
C GLY A 78 -20.11 -0.13 4.82
N VAL A 79 -19.66 0.05 6.07
CA VAL A 79 -19.26 1.36 6.61
C VAL A 79 -17.82 1.75 6.27
N MET A 80 -17.01 0.81 5.77
CA MET A 80 -15.65 1.11 5.32
C MET A 80 -15.73 1.89 4.00
N PRO A 81 -15.19 3.12 3.94
CA PRO A 81 -15.23 3.92 2.72
C PRO A 81 -14.34 3.33 1.62
N SER A 82 -14.60 3.72 0.37
CA SER A 82 -13.65 3.54 -0.73
C SER A 82 -12.47 4.49 -0.58
N PHE A 83 -11.26 4.00 -0.91
CA PHE A 83 -10.03 4.78 -0.95
C PHE A 83 -9.50 5.02 -2.37
N GLU A 84 -10.22 4.58 -3.40
CA GLU A 84 -9.78 4.70 -4.82
C GLU A 84 -9.51 6.15 -5.23
N ALA A 85 -10.26 7.11 -4.68
CA ALA A 85 -10.08 8.53 -4.98
C ALA A 85 -8.93 9.19 -4.19
N SER A 86 -8.40 8.54 -3.15
CA SER A 86 -7.43 9.13 -2.22
C SER A 86 -6.08 8.40 -2.15
N LEU A 87 -6.02 7.14 -2.56
CA LEU A 87 -4.80 6.34 -2.62
C LEU A 87 -4.46 5.96 -4.07
N SER A 88 -3.18 5.93 -4.40
CA SER A 88 -2.71 5.39 -5.69
C SER A 88 -2.85 3.87 -5.74
N GLU A 89 -2.85 3.31 -6.95
CA GLU A 89 -2.88 1.85 -7.15
C GLU A 89 -1.72 1.15 -6.43
N GLU A 90 -0.53 1.75 -6.43
CA GLU A 90 0.64 1.23 -5.71
C GLU A 90 0.43 1.24 -4.20
N GLN A 91 -0.15 2.30 -3.63
CA GLN A 91 -0.47 2.37 -2.20
C GLN A 91 -1.50 1.31 -1.81
N ILE A 92 -2.54 1.12 -2.63
CA ILE A 92 -3.56 0.09 -2.41
C ILE A 92 -2.92 -1.31 -2.48
N LYS A 93 -2.07 -1.55 -3.47
CA LYS A 93 -1.32 -2.82 -3.59
C LYS A 93 -0.42 -3.05 -2.37
N ALA A 94 0.30 -2.02 -1.93
CA ALA A 94 1.20 -2.12 -0.79
C ALA A 94 0.44 -2.45 0.50
N VAL A 95 -0.66 -1.77 0.80
CA VAL A 95 -1.45 -2.06 2.01
C VAL A 95 -2.10 -3.44 1.95
N ALA A 96 -2.56 -3.87 0.78
CA ALA A 96 -3.09 -5.22 0.58
C ALA A 96 -2.04 -6.31 0.83
N HIS A 97 -0.85 -6.12 0.26
CA HIS A 97 0.27 -7.02 0.45
C HIS A 97 0.69 -7.09 1.92
N TYR A 98 0.81 -5.93 2.57
CA TYR A 98 1.15 -5.85 3.99
C TYR A 98 0.15 -6.60 4.87
N VAL A 99 -1.15 -6.27 4.77
CA VAL A 99 -2.20 -6.88 5.63
C VAL A 99 -2.26 -8.39 5.46
N SER A 100 -2.28 -8.89 4.22
CA SER A 100 -2.34 -10.33 3.95
C SER A 100 -1.09 -11.05 4.46
N THR A 101 0.10 -10.46 4.29
CA THR A 101 1.36 -11.01 4.76
C THR A 101 1.42 -11.13 6.29
N VAL A 102 1.09 -10.05 7.02
CA VAL A 102 1.21 -10.05 8.49
C VAL A 102 0.11 -10.86 9.19
N THR A 103 -1.04 -11.04 8.54
CA THR A 103 -2.15 -11.87 9.06
C THR A 103 -2.05 -13.34 8.61
N GLY A 104 -1.23 -13.63 7.60
CA GLY A 104 -1.07 -14.96 7.01
C GLY A 104 -2.21 -15.38 6.08
N GLY A 105 -2.98 -14.43 5.55
CA GLY A 105 -4.02 -14.66 4.55
C GLY A 105 -3.40 -15.00 3.19
N LYS A 106 -3.62 -16.24 2.72
CA LYS A 106 -3.14 -16.74 1.42
C LYS A 106 -4.31 -17.00 0.49
#